data_AF-A0A6A5ZIA1-F1
#
_entry.id   AF-A0A6A5ZIA1-F1
#
_cell.length_a   1.000
_cell.length_b   1.000
_cell.length_c   1.000
_cell.angle_alpha   90.00
_cell.angle_beta   90.00
_cell.angle_gamma   90.00
#
_symmetry.space_group_name_H-M   'P 1'
#
loop_
_entity.id
_entity.type
_entity.pdbx_description
1 polymer ?
#
loop_
_entity_poly.entity_id
_entity_poly.type
_entity_poly.pdbx_seq_one_letter_code
_entity_poly.pdbx_strand_id
1 'polypeptide(L)'
;MSADSIQALYGPEPTTPRAPRSPSSYVNEYISGKTLPVPLELDLPTIQPVPPVHSRPESACSSTSWWSVSSRYSTPDTSPSPVELELEPIRWSIADLNYLISILYPDYVLKGHIHFAPPLQVLPDHGAFNVILYTNTALPPSLQTNYHCPFPANFSILAESGRCTNPPQARQAIAAALLRDYETVNDLCAKYNVISSLLAMSTAKLQSVLRTVPLMQKIKEKERFGRSWQLKDVDETYDIGARLEAFLLEPGWIELSAWGKCVEYALSLEEKVRMGMGEVYGAVGEFLRRAVEE
;
A
#
# COMPACT_ATOMS: atom_id res chain seq x y z
N MET A 1 -60.01 29.42 -17.66
CA MET A 1 -59.57 28.84 -16.37
C MET A 1 -58.29 28.07 -16.68
N SER A 2 -57.15 28.64 -16.30
CA SER A 2 -55.80 28.21 -16.74
C SER A 2 -55.25 27.11 -15.84
N ALA A 3 -54.53 26.17 -16.43
CA ALA A 3 -53.89 25.05 -15.77
C ALA A 3 -52.52 25.45 -15.22
N ASP A 4 -52.50 26.14 -14.08
CA ASP A 4 -51.28 26.47 -13.33
C ASP A 4 -51.53 26.25 -11.85
N SER A 5 -51.35 25.04 -11.33
CA SER A 5 -51.20 24.77 -9.88
C SER A 5 -50.94 23.29 -9.57
N ILE A 6 -49.80 22.71 -9.97
CA ILE A 6 -49.16 21.60 -9.23
C ILE A 6 -47.65 21.65 -9.51
N GLN A 7 -46.87 22.41 -8.73
CA GLN A 7 -45.42 22.21 -8.57
C GLN A 7 -44.92 23.02 -7.37
N ALA A 8 -45.07 22.48 -6.16
CA ALA A 8 -44.40 22.97 -4.96
C ALA A 8 -44.42 21.89 -3.88
N LEU A 9 -43.64 20.81 -4.04
CA LEU A 9 -43.37 19.82 -2.98
C LEU A 9 -42.19 18.90 -3.38
N TYR A 10 -41.03 19.50 -3.69
CA TYR A 10 -39.75 18.80 -3.65
C TYR A 10 -38.74 19.73 -2.99
N GLY A 11 -38.39 19.43 -1.74
CA GLY A 11 -37.26 20.05 -1.05
C GLY A 11 -35.94 19.52 -1.62
N PRO A 12 -34.84 20.26 -1.45
CA PRO A 12 -33.52 19.82 -1.92
C PRO A 12 -33.10 18.52 -1.20
N GLU A 13 -32.57 17.56 -1.96
CA GLU A 13 -32.02 16.32 -1.44
C GLU A 13 -30.91 16.59 -0.40
N PRO A 14 -30.84 15.77 0.69
CA PRO A 14 -29.76 15.86 1.65
C PRO A 14 -28.44 15.46 0.99
N THR A 15 -27.52 16.42 0.94
CA THR A 15 -26.16 16.21 0.43
C THR A 15 -25.40 15.31 1.39
N THR A 16 -25.09 14.09 0.95
CA THR A 16 -24.28 13.13 1.72
C THR A 16 -22.89 13.73 2.01
N PRO A 17 -22.41 13.76 3.26
CA PRO A 17 -21.08 14.29 3.57
C PRO A 17 -20.01 13.37 2.99
N ARG A 18 -19.19 13.94 2.10
CA ARG A 18 -18.02 13.29 1.50
C ARG A 18 -16.98 13.05 2.60
N ALA A 19 -16.48 11.82 2.72
CA ALA A 19 -15.43 11.46 3.66
C ALA A 19 -14.20 12.39 3.51
N PRO A 20 -13.55 12.82 4.60
CA PRO A 20 -12.40 13.70 4.55
C PRO A 20 -11.24 12.98 3.84
N ARG A 21 -10.76 13.58 2.74
CA ARG A 21 -9.50 13.18 2.10
C ARG A 21 -8.36 13.45 3.08
N SER A 22 -7.49 12.46 3.24
CA SER A 22 -6.32 12.50 4.12
C SER A 22 -5.41 13.71 3.79
N PRO A 23 -5.02 14.55 4.76
CA PRO A 23 -4.13 15.67 4.50
C PRO A 23 -2.67 15.20 4.57
N SER A 24 -2.11 14.76 3.44
CA SER A 24 -0.66 14.64 3.25
C SER A 24 -0.12 15.98 2.74
N SER A 25 0.14 16.90 3.66
CA SER A 25 1.04 18.04 3.41
C SER A 25 1.79 18.38 4.69
N TYR A 26 3.01 18.89 4.51
CA TYR A 26 4.00 19.31 5.53
C TYR A 26 5.01 18.26 6.00
N VAL A 27 6.08 18.05 5.22
CA VAL A 27 7.47 18.14 5.71
C VAL A 27 8.41 18.59 4.59
N ASN A 28 8.75 19.87 4.53
CA ASN A 28 9.91 20.37 3.81
C ASN A 28 10.59 21.42 4.68
N GLU A 29 11.83 21.18 5.13
CA GLU A 29 12.88 22.21 5.17
C GLU A 29 14.27 21.65 5.58
N TYR A 30 15.27 22.18 4.85
CA TYR A 30 16.72 22.25 5.05
C TYR A 30 17.59 20.99 5.24
N ILE A 31 18.32 20.61 4.18
CA ILE A 31 19.75 20.30 4.28
C ILE A 31 20.48 20.94 3.08
N SER A 32 21.29 21.96 3.34
CA SER A 32 22.26 22.54 2.41
C SER A 32 23.63 21.91 2.71
N GLY A 33 24.17 21.14 1.77
CA GLY A 33 25.47 20.48 1.88
C GLY A 33 26.17 20.44 0.53
N LYS A 34 27.39 20.97 0.50
CA LYS A 34 28.23 21.23 -0.67
C LYS A 34 28.49 19.98 -1.52
N THR A 35 28.23 20.07 -2.82
CA THR A 35 28.49 19.02 -3.82
C THR A 35 29.94 19.10 -4.32
N LEU A 36 30.68 18.00 -4.22
CA LEU A 36 31.95 17.79 -4.94
C LEU A 36 31.66 17.28 -6.36
N PRO A 37 32.47 17.64 -7.38
CA PRO A 37 32.29 17.16 -8.74
C PRO A 37 32.77 15.70 -8.83
N VAL A 38 31.89 14.80 -9.28
CA VAL A 38 32.20 13.39 -9.58
C VAL A 38 31.97 13.14 -11.08
N PRO A 39 32.82 12.35 -11.77
CA PRO A 39 32.84 12.30 -13.23
C PRO A 39 31.57 11.67 -13.82
N LEU A 40 31.09 12.28 -14.91
CA LEU A 40 30.08 11.74 -15.82
C LEU A 40 30.66 10.53 -16.55
N GLU A 41 30.11 9.36 -16.28
CA GLU A 41 29.57 8.42 -17.28
C GLU A 41 29.14 7.16 -16.52
N LEU A 42 27.83 6.94 -16.44
CA LEU A 42 27.27 5.71 -15.92
C LEU A 42 26.14 5.29 -16.85
N ASP A 43 26.29 4.10 -17.43
CA ASP A 43 25.25 3.45 -18.23
C ASP A 43 23.99 3.28 -17.37
N LEU A 44 23.01 4.14 -17.63
CA LEU A 44 21.65 3.92 -17.17
C LEU A 44 21.09 2.73 -17.97
N PRO A 45 20.57 1.67 -17.32
CA PRO A 45 19.75 0.69 -18.01
C PRO A 45 18.47 1.39 -18.46
N THR A 46 18.53 2.01 -19.61
CA THR A 46 17.35 2.48 -20.33
C THR A 46 16.70 1.20 -20.83
N ILE A 47 15.56 0.83 -20.24
CA ILE A 47 14.71 -0.22 -20.81
C ILE A 47 14.39 0.24 -22.23
N GLN A 48 15.04 -0.37 -23.21
CA GLN A 48 14.74 -0.08 -24.60
C GLN A 48 13.28 -0.46 -24.83
N PRO A 49 12.47 0.40 -25.46
CA PRO A 49 11.10 0.05 -25.81
C PRO A 49 11.15 -1.22 -26.68
N VAL A 50 10.55 -2.29 -26.19
CA VAL A 50 10.39 -3.53 -26.95
C VAL A 50 9.59 -3.16 -28.21
N PRO A 51 10.14 -3.35 -29.42
CA PRO A 51 9.43 -3.01 -30.64
C PRO A 51 8.13 -3.82 -30.72
N PRO A 52 7.04 -3.24 -31.25
CA PRO A 52 5.78 -3.95 -31.39
C PRO A 52 6.01 -5.22 -32.20
N VAL A 53 5.60 -6.36 -31.65
CA VAL A 53 5.61 -7.65 -32.32
C VAL A 53 4.73 -7.53 -33.55
N HIS A 54 5.33 -7.29 -34.71
CA HIS A 54 4.63 -7.36 -35.98
C HIS A 54 4.13 -8.79 -36.17
N SER A 55 2.81 -8.94 -36.13
CA SER A 55 2.08 -10.14 -36.51
C SER A 55 2.60 -10.63 -37.87
N ARG A 56 3.24 -11.79 -37.82
CA ARG A 56 3.84 -12.54 -38.91
C ARG A 56 2.78 -12.92 -39.96
N PRO A 57 3.00 -12.70 -41.26
CA PRO A 57 2.16 -13.29 -42.28
C PRO A 57 2.51 -14.78 -42.42
N GLU A 58 1.45 -15.58 -42.51
CA GLU A 58 1.46 -17.00 -42.87
C GLU A 58 2.10 -17.18 -44.26
N SER A 59 3.07 -18.09 -44.41
CA SER A 59 3.24 -18.87 -45.65
C SER A 59 4.29 -19.99 -45.53
N ALA A 60 3.81 -21.18 -45.90
CA ALA A 60 4.44 -22.27 -46.64
C ALA A 60 5.69 -23.00 -46.10
N CYS A 61 5.46 -24.30 -45.93
CA CYS A 61 6.41 -25.39 -45.75
C CYS A 61 7.61 -25.35 -46.71
N SER A 62 8.79 -25.72 -46.19
CA SER A 62 9.69 -26.63 -46.89
C SER A 62 10.64 -27.31 -45.92
N SER A 63 10.62 -28.64 -46.00
CA SER A 63 11.43 -29.60 -45.26
C SER A 63 12.91 -29.46 -45.56
N THR A 64 13.74 -29.59 -44.51
CA THR A 64 14.90 -30.51 -44.55
C THR A 64 15.37 -30.79 -43.13
N SER A 65 15.09 -32.01 -42.69
CA SER A 65 15.77 -32.69 -41.59
C SER A 65 17.28 -32.78 -41.85
N TRP A 66 18.12 -32.85 -40.82
CA TRP A 66 19.24 -33.81 -40.68
C TRP A 66 20.07 -33.50 -39.44
N TRP A 67 19.69 -34.05 -38.28
CA TRP A 67 20.55 -34.71 -37.27
C TRP A 67 19.76 -34.96 -35.99
N SER A 68 19.40 -36.23 -35.79
CA SER A 68 18.93 -36.77 -34.52
C SER A 68 20.15 -37.06 -33.65
N VAL A 69 20.35 -36.30 -32.59
CA VAL A 69 21.20 -36.71 -31.46
C VAL A 69 20.26 -37.11 -30.33
N SER A 70 20.04 -38.42 -30.22
CA SER A 70 19.34 -39.02 -29.09
C SER A 70 20.24 -38.98 -27.85
N SER A 71 20.08 -37.97 -27.01
CA SER A 71 20.55 -38.00 -25.63
C SER A 71 19.41 -38.48 -24.74
N ARG A 72 19.42 -39.78 -24.40
CA ARG A 72 18.54 -40.34 -23.37
C ARG A 72 19.20 -40.11 -22.00
N TYR A 73 18.89 -38.98 -21.39
CA TYR A 73 18.93 -38.85 -19.94
C TYR A 73 17.51 -38.53 -19.49
N SER A 74 16.74 -39.58 -19.16
CA SER A 74 15.53 -39.44 -18.36
C SER A 74 15.96 -39.12 -16.93
N THR A 75 16.05 -37.84 -16.62
CA THR A 75 15.95 -37.38 -15.24
C THR A 75 14.49 -37.60 -14.80
N PRO A 76 14.24 -38.24 -13.66
CA PRO A 76 12.89 -38.32 -13.11
C PRO A 76 12.41 -36.89 -12.85
N ASP A 77 11.32 -36.53 -13.52
CA ASP A 77 10.58 -35.29 -13.30
C ASP A 77 9.99 -35.35 -11.89
N THR A 78 10.79 -34.90 -10.92
CA THR A 78 10.34 -34.69 -9.56
C THR A 78 9.84 -33.25 -9.50
N SER A 79 8.78 -32.97 -10.26
CA SER A 79 7.99 -31.77 -10.05
C SER A 79 7.43 -31.86 -8.62
N PRO A 80 7.88 -31.02 -7.67
CA PRO A 80 7.19 -30.94 -6.39
C PRO A 80 5.78 -30.45 -6.72
N SER A 81 4.79 -31.32 -6.47
CA SER A 81 3.39 -30.91 -6.45
C SER A 81 3.33 -29.69 -5.53
N PRO A 82 2.77 -28.54 -5.99
CA PRO A 82 2.70 -27.35 -5.18
C PRO A 82 1.92 -27.74 -3.94
N VAL A 83 2.61 -27.80 -2.80
CA VAL A 83 1.94 -27.92 -1.51
C VAL A 83 1.21 -26.59 -1.37
N GLU A 84 -0.04 -26.57 -1.81
CA GLU A 84 -1.00 -25.52 -1.52
C GLU A 84 -1.17 -25.57 0.00
N LEU A 85 -0.29 -24.86 0.70
CA LEU A 85 -0.40 -24.66 2.13
C LEU A 85 -1.70 -23.91 2.31
N GLU A 86 -2.77 -24.62 2.67
CA GLU A 86 -4.01 -24.01 3.12
C GLU A 86 -3.64 -23.06 4.27
N LEU A 87 -3.55 -21.76 3.95
CA LEU A 87 -3.21 -20.75 4.92
C LEU A 87 -4.36 -20.72 5.92
N GLU A 88 -4.07 -21.05 7.18
CA GLU A 88 -5.09 -20.99 8.22
C GLU A 88 -5.71 -19.57 8.28
N PRO A 89 -7.05 -19.48 8.42
CA PRO A 89 -7.72 -18.20 8.65
C PRO A 89 -7.12 -17.47 9.86
N ILE A 90 -6.93 -16.17 9.71
CA ILE A 90 -6.50 -15.22 10.72
C ILE A 90 -7.51 -15.24 11.86
N ARG A 91 -7.04 -15.70 13.03
CA ARG A 91 -7.81 -15.64 14.26
C ARG A 91 -7.70 -14.25 14.85
N TRP A 92 -8.49 -13.29 14.36
CA TRP A 92 -8.51 -11.88 14.78
C TRP A 92 -8.52 -11.70 16.30
N SER A 93 -7.33 -11.65 16.90
CA SER A 93 -7.11 -11.37 18.30
C SER A 93 -7.03 -9.86 18.54
N ILE A 94 -6.93 -9.46 19.81
CA ILE A 94 -6.69 -8.04 20.14
C ILE A 94 -5.33 -7.59 19.58
N ALA A 95 -4.33 -8.48 19.58
CA ALA A 95 -3.00 -8.17 19.07
C ALA A 95 -3.01 -7.98 17.55
N ASP A 96 -3.69 -8.86 16.80
CA ASP A 96 -3.76 -8.76 15.34
C ASP A 96 -4.51 -7.49 14.90
N LEU A 97 -5.58 -7.13 15.62
CA LEU A 97 -6.32 -5.92 15.32
C LEU A 97 -5.51 -4.65 15.63
N ASN A 98 -4.79 -4.64 16.75
CA ASN A 98 -3.86 -3.53 17.06
C ASN A 98 -2.71 -3.46 16.04
N TYR A 99 -2.22 -4.60 15.58
CA TYR A 99 -1.19 -4.67 14.55
C TYR A 99 -1.71 -4.09 13.23
N LEU A 100 -2.89 -4.52 12.76
CA LEU A 100 -3.55 -3.95 11.59
C LEU A 100 -3.70 -2.41 11.71
N ILE A 101 -4.20 -1.93 12.84
CA ILE A 101 -4.36 -0.48 13.08
C ILE A 101 -3.02 0.25 13.07
N SER A 102 -1.95 -0.36 13.62
CA SER A 102 -0.60 0.23 13.59
C SER A 102 -0.04 0.36 12.17
N ILE A 103 -0.47 -0.53 11.26
CA ILE A 103 -0.08 -0.51 9.85
C ILE A 103 -0.89 0.55 9.07
N LEU A 104 -2.21 0.59 9.28
CA LEU A 104 -3.11 1.50 8.56
C LEU A 104 -3.05 2.95 9.07
N TYR A 105 -2.83 3.13 10.37
CA TYR A 105 -2.91 4.43 11.04
C TYR A 105 -1.72 4.67 11.99
N PRO A 106 -0.46 4.54 11.52
CA PRO A 106 0.72 4.63 12.39
C PRO A 106 0.77 5.94 13.18
N ASP A 107 0.46 7.07 12.54
CA ASP A 107 0.49 8.39 13.18
C ASP A 107 -0.53 8.54 14.32
N TYR A 108 -1.72 7.96 14.16
CA TYR A 108 -2.76 8.03 15.19
C TYR A 108 -2.42 7.12 16.38
N VAL A 109 -1.81 5.96 16.11
CA VAL A 109 -1.31 5.06 17.15
C VAL A 109 -0.17 5.70 17.93
N LEU A 110 0.81 6.30 17.25
CA LEU A 110 1.96 6.97 17.88
C LEU A 110 1.53 8.15 18.77
N LYS A 111 0.47 8.86 18.39
CA LYS A 111 -0.11 9.96 19.19
C LYS A 111 -1.06 9.49 20.30
N GLY A 112 -1.37 8.19 20.36
CA GLY A 112 -2.33 7.65 21.34
C GLY A 112 -3.76 8.15 21.11
N HIS A 113 -4.14 8.42 19.86
CA HIS A 113 -5.44 9.00 19.50
C HIS A 113 -6.49 7.96 19.12
N ILE A 114 -6.14 6.66 19.11
CA ILE A 114 -7.04 5.57 18.73
C ILE A 114 -7.69 4.97 19.97
N HIS A 115 -9.02 4.83 19.95
CA HIS A 115 -9.77 4.23 21.04
C HIS A 115 -10.90 3.33 20.55
N PHE A 116 -11.20 2.30 21.34
CA PHE A 116 -12.34 1.42 21.16
C PHE A 116 -13.43 1.73 22.20
N ALA A 117 -14.69 1.75 21.78
CA ALA A 117 -15.84 1.80 22.67
C ALA A 117 -16.85 0.69 22.32
N PRO A 118 -17.14 -0.24 23.25
CA PRO A 118 -16.40 -0.50 24.50
C PRO A 118 -14.96 -1.01 24.23
N PRO A 119 -14.05 -0.97 25.23
CA PRO A 119 -12.70 -1.54 25.09
C PRO A 119 -12.73 -3.04 24.76
N LEU A 120 -11.82 -3.49 23.90
CA LEU A 120 -11.78 -4.87 23.42
C LEU A 120 -11.56 -5.92 24.52
N GLN A 121 -10.97 -5.54 25.65
CA GLN A 121 -10.70 -6.41 26.80
C GLN A 121 -11.95 -6.65 27.66
N VAL A 122 -12.97 -5.80 27.54
CA VAL A 122 -14.15 -5.79 28.41
C VAL A 122 -15.43 -6.07 27.61
N LEU A 123 -15.29 -6.77 26.48
CA LEU A 123 -16.44 -7.16 25.68
C LEU A 123 -17.26 -8.22 26.43
N PRO A 124 -18.59 -8.13 26.42
CA PRO A 124 -19.42 -9.11 27.10
C PRO A 124 -19.41 -10.45 26.34
N ASP A 125 -19.42 -11.56 27.08
CA ASP A 125 -19.51 -12.90 26.50
C ASP A 125 -20.91 -13.22 25.94
N HIS A 126 -21.92 -12.44 26.36
CA HIS A 126 -23.33 -12.64 26.03
C HIS A 126 -24.04 -11.31 25.72
N GLY A 127 -25.05 -11.38 24.84
CA GLY A 127 -25.87 -10.24 24.45
C GLY A 127 -25.35 -9.52 23.20
N ALA A 128 -26.21 -8.73 22.58
CA ALA A 128 -25.85 -7.95 21.40
C ALA A 128 -25.12 -6.67 21.82
N PHE A 129 -23.94 -6.44 21.24
CA PHE A 129 -23.15 -5.23 21.46
C PHE A 129 -22.56 -4.72 20.15
N ASN A 130 -22.04 -3.50 20.18
CA ASN A 130 -21.39 -2.85 19.05
C ASN A 130 -20.07 -2.25 19.53
N VAL A 131 -19.02 -2.46 18.75
CA VAL A 131 -17.70 -1.88 18.98
C VAL A 131 -17.48 -0.78 17.94
N ILE A 132 -17.06 0.39 18.41
CA ILE A 132 -16.73 1.52 17.55
C ILE A 132 -15.26 1.85 17.77
N LEU A 133 -14.52 1.94 16.67
CA LEU A 133 -13.16 2.46 16.61
C LEU A 133 -13.21 3.92 16.20
N TYR A 134 -12.64 4.81 16.99
CA TYR A 134 -12.63 6.23 16.70
C TYR A 134 -11.28 6.88 16.96
N THR A 135 -11.02 7.99 16.28
CA THR A 135 -9.86 8.87 16.53
C THR A 135 -10.27 10.11 17.30
N ASN A 136 -9.40 10.55 18.22
CA ASN A 136 -9.47 11.89 18.78
C ASN A 136 -8.76 12.88 17.84
N THR A 137 -9.51 13.83 17.30
CA THR A 137 -8.92 14.98 16.61
C THR A 137 -8.74 16.10 17.62
N ALA A 138 -7.49 16.46 17.93
CA ALA A 138 -7.23 17.57 18.83
C ALA A 138 -7.81 18.86 18.23
N LEU A 139 -8.78 19.49 18.92
CA LEU A 139 -9.22 20.83 18.56
C LEU A 139 -8.09 21.83 18.85
N PRO A 140 -7.96 22.89 18.03
CA PRO A 140 -7.22 24.08 18.42
C PRO A 140 -7.74 24.58 19.79
N PRO A 141 -6.87 25.06 20.68
CA PRO A 141 -7.26 25.52 22.03
C PRO A 141 -8.35 26.59 22.03
N SER A 142 -8.50 27.33 20.93
CA SER A 142 -9.46 28.43 20.76
C SER A 142 -10.93 28.00 20.63
N LEU A 143 -11.22 26.72 20.42
CA LEU A 143 -12.59 26.19 20.25
C LEU A 143 -13.07 25.31 21.41
N GLN A 144 -12.31 25.23 22.51
CA GLN A 144 -12.72 24.52 23.72
C GLN A 144 -13.74 25.35 24.53
N THR A 145 -14.90 25.67 23.95
CA THR A 145 -15.99 26.30 24.69
C THR A 145 -16.80 25.22 25.42
N ASN A 146 -16.77 25.26 26.75
CA ASN A 146 -17.72 24.83 27.82
C ASN A 146 -18.95 23.93 27.51
N TYR A 147 -18.92 23.05 26.52
CA TYR A 147 -20.01 22.10 26.30
C TYR A 147 -19.73 20.80 27.06
N HIS A 148 -20.51 20.59 28.12
CA HIS A 148 -20.66 19.31 28.83
C HIS A 148 -21.37 18.28 27.93
N CYS A 149 -20.71 17.83 26.86
CA CYS A 149 -21.08 16.60 26.17
C CYS A 149 -20.30 15.45 26.80
N PRO A 150 -20.93 14.32 27.19
CA PRO A 150 -20.22 13.16 27.74
C PRO A 150 -19.27 12.51 26.73
N PHE A 151 -19.37 12.89 25.45
CA PHE A 151 -18.39 12.57 24.42
C PHE A 151 -17.72 13.87 23.99
N PRO A 152 -16.37 14.00 24.11
CA PRO A 152 -15.63 15.07 23.49
C PRO A 152 -16.10 15.33 22.05
N ALA A 153 -16.34 16.58 21.68
CA ALA A 153 -16.98 16.96 20.42
C ALA A 153 -16.18 16.60 19.14
N ASN A 154 -15.05 15.88 19.25
CA ASN A 154 -14.02 15.80 18.21
C ASN A 154 -13.61 14.38 17.85
N PHE A 155 -14.56 13.45 17.87
CA PHE A 155 -14.29 12.09 17.44
C PHE A 155 -14.68 11.86 15.99
N SER A 156 -13.78 11.22 15.25
CA SER A 156 -14.09 10.67 13.94
C SER A 156 -14.16 9.14 14.07
N ILE A 157 -15.26 8.55 13.63
CA ILE A 157 -15.41 7.09 13.60
C ILE A 157 -14.59 6.56 12.42
N LEU A 158 -13.67 5.64 12.69
CA LEU A 158 -12.89 4.94 11.67
C LEU A 158 -13.59 3.66 11.22
N ALA A 159 -14.11 2.89 12.17
CA ALA A 159 -14.75 1.60 11.90
C ALA A 159 -15.79 1.27 12.96
N GLU A 160 -16.76 0.45 12.58
CA GLU A 160 -17.85 -0.01 13.43
C GLU A 160 -18.12 -1.50 13.15
N SER A 161 -18.28 -2.30 14.21
CA SER A 161 -18.49 -3.75 14.08
C SER A 161 -19.93 -4.11 13.67
N GLY A 162 -20.86 -3.17 13.82
CA GLY A 162 -22.29 -3.47 13.83
C GLY A 162 -22.67 -4.28 15.07
N ARG A 163 -23.87 -4.87 15.05
CA ARG A 163 -24.35 -5.70 16.17
C ARG A 163 -23.71 -7.09 16.12
N CYS A 164 -22.86 -7.38 17.10
CA CYS A 164 -22.21 -8.66 17.27
C CYS A 164 -22.72 -9.36 18.54
N THR A 165 -22.61 -10.69 18.57
CA THR A 165 -23.06 -11.53 19.69
C THR A 165 -21.92 -12.12 20.51
N ASN A 166 -20.69 -12.06 19.98
CA ASN A 166 -19.49 -12.54 20.66
C ASN A 166 -18.25 -11.70 20.30
N PRO A 167 -17.21 -11.68 21.16
CA PRO A 167 -16.02 -10.84 20.94
C PRO A 167 -15.21 -11.15 19.67
N PRO A 168 -14.97 -12.42 19.27
CA PRO A 168 -14.27 -12.72 18.02
C PRO A 168 -14.96 -12.13 16.79
N GLN A 169 -16.29 -12.27 16.70
CA GLN A 169 -17.08 -11.70 15.60
C GLN A 169 -16.94 -10.17 15.53
N ALA A 170 -16.95 -9.48 16.68
CA ALA A 170 -16.77 -8.04 16.71
C ALA A 170 -15.39 -7.61 16.19
N ARG A 171 -14.32 -8.34 16.56
CA ARG A 171 -12.96 -8.06 16.07
C ARG A 171 -12.83 -8.28 14.57
N GLN A 172 -13.36 -9.39 14.06
CA GLN A 172 -13.40 -9.67 12.63
C GLN A 172 -14.21 -8.61 11.86
N ALA A 173 -15.36 -8.19 12.39
CA ALA A 173 -16.17 -7.15 11.77
C ALA A 173 -15.46 -5.78 11.73
N ILE A 174 -14.72 -5.41 12.78
CA ILE A 174 -13.88 -4.20 12.75
C ILE A 174 -12.76 -4.35 11.72
N ALA A 175 -12.06 -5.48 11.67
CA ALA A 175 -11.01 -5.71 10.70
C ALA A 175 -11.53 -5.59 9.26
N ALA A 176 -12.67 -6.24 8.96
CA ALA A 176 -13.34 -6.13 7.67
C ALA A 176 -13.75 -4.68 7.35
N ALA A 177 -14.24 -3.92 8.34
CA ALA A 177 -14.58 -2.51 8.15
C ALA A 177 -13.35 -1.64 7.85
N LEU A 178 -12.21 -1.93 8.49
CA LEU A 178 -10.93 -1.25 8.24
C LEU A 178 -10.33 -1.59 6.88
N LEU A 179 -10.49 -2.82 6.42
CA LEU A 179 -9.97 -3.32 5.14
C LEU A 179 -10.88 -2.99 3.95
N ARG A 180 -12.02 -2.34 4.19
CA ARG A 180 -13.02 -2.02 3.15
C ARG A 180 -12.47 -1.08 2.07
N ASP A 181 -11.50 -0.23 2.40
CA ASP A 181 -10.81 0.61 1.42
C ASP A 181 -9.69 -0.18 0.74
N TYR A 182 -10.10 -1.03 -0.21
CA TYR A 182 -9.21 -1.95 -0.93
C TYR A 182 -8.07 -1.22 -1.66
N GLU A 183 -8.33 -0.03 -2.21
CA GLU A 183 -7.31 0.76 -2.91
C GLU A 183 -6.20 1.18 -1.95
N THR A 184 -6.56 1.79 -0.82
CA THR A 184 -5.59 2.18 0.22
C THR A 184 -4.82 0.98 0.76
N VAL A 185 -5.48 -0.15 1.01
CA VAL A 185 -4.81 -1.35 1.53
C VAL A 185 -3.84 -1.94 0.49
N ASN A 186 -4.24 -1.99 -0.78
CA ASN A 186 -3.39 -2.48 -1.86
C ASN A 186 -2.16 -1.58 -2.07
N ASP A 187 -2.33 -0.26 -1.98
CA ASP A 187 -1.22 0.69 -2.02
C ASP A 187 -0.25 0.49 -0.85
N LEU A 188 -0.76 0.20 0.35
CA LEU A 188 0.06 -0.13 1.51
C LEU A 188 0.80 -1.48 1.32
N CYS A 189 0.13 -2.52 0.81
CA CYS A 189 0.79 -3.78 0.46
C CYS A 189 1.96 -3.55 -0.49
N ALA A 190 1.71 -2.83 -1.60
CA ALA A 190 2.73 -2.50 -2.59
C ALA A 190 3.89 -1.70 -1.96
N LYS A 191 3.56 -0.71 -1.11
CA LYS A 191 4.54 0.10 -0.37
C LYS A 191 5.46 -0.76 0.50
N TYR A 192 4.89 -1.64 1.31
CA TYR A 192 5.67 -2.51 2.19
C TYR A 192 6.52 -3.54 1.43
N ASN A 193 6.00 -4.09 0.33
CA ASN A 193 6.76 -5.00 -0.53
C ASN A 193 7.93 -4.29 -1.23
N VAL A 194 7.73 -3.04 -1.66
CA VAL A 194 8.81 -2.20 -2.21
C VAL A 194 9.85 -1.86 -1.14
N ILE A 195 9.44 -1.47 0.07
CA ILE A 195 10.37 -1.19 1.18
C ILE A 195 11.19 -2.44 1.51
N SER A 196 10.53 -3.59 1.66
CA SER A 196 11.19 -4.87 1.95
C SER A 196 12.27 -5.18 0.90
N SER A 197 11.91 -5.10 -0.37
CA SER A 197 12.80 -5.37 -1.50
C SER A 197 13.95 -4.36 -1.58
N LEU A 198 13.68 -3.09 -1.31
CA LEU A 198 14.68 -2.01 -1.28
C LEU A 198 15.71 -2.26 -0.18
N LEU A 199 15.26 -2.63 1.02
CA LEU A 199 16.14 -2.92 2.15
C LEU A 199 17.00 -4.19 1.92
N ALA A 200 16.50 -5.15 1.14
CA ALA A 200 17.24 -6.34 0.73
C ALA A 200 18.28 -6.08 -0.38
N MET A 201 18.30 -4.89 -0.99
CA MET A 201 19.28 -4.58 -2.04
C MET A 201 20.70 -4.43 -1.49
N SER A 202 21.69 -4.64 -2.38
CA SER A 202 23.07 -4.27 -2.11
C SER A 202 23.23 -2.74 -2.03
N THR A 203 24.25 -2.30 -1.29
CA THR A 203 24.56 -0.86 -1.13
C THR A 203 24.76 -0.15 -2.47
N ALA A 204 25.40 -0.80 -3.45
CA ALA A 204 25.58 -0.25 -4.79
C ALA A 204 24.25 -0.01 -5.52
N LYS A 205 23.29 -0.95 -5.40
CA LYS A 205 21.95 -0.79 -5.98
C LYS A 205 21.19 0.33 -5.27
N LEU A 206 21.25 0.42 -3.94
CA LEU A 206 20.64 1.50 -3.17
C LEU A 206 21.20 2.89 -3.57
N GLN A 207 22.51 3.02 -3.76
CA GLN A 207 23.12 4.25 -4.27
C GLN A 207 22.65 4.59 -5.70
N SER A 208 22.41 3.57 -6.53
CA SER A 208 21.79 3.78 -7.84
C SER A 208 20.37 4.32 -7.71
N VAL A 209 19.54 3.71 -6.86
CA VAL A 209 18.17 4.16 -6.58
C VAL A 209 18.16 5.60 -6.07
N LEU A 210 19.04 5.94 -5.11
CA LEU A 210 19.14 7.28 -4.55
C LEU A 210 19.40 8.34 -5.63
N ARG A 211 20.23 8.02 -6.64
CA ARG A 211 20.50 8.92 -7.77
C ARG A 211 19.31 9.05 -8.71
N THR A 212 18.51 8.00 -8.86
CA THR A 212 17.34 7.97 -9.75
C THR A 212 16.13 8.72 -9.19
N VAL A 213 15.89 8.68 -7.87
CA VAL A 213 14.71 9.32 -7.24
C VAL A 213 14.57 10.81 -7.60
N PRO A 214 15.62 11.66 -7.52
CA PRO A 214 15.54 13.06 -7.94
C PRO A 214 15.33 13.26 -9.44
N LEU A 215 15.71 12.28 -10.28
CA LEU A 215 15.45 12.33 -11.72
C LEU A 215 13.97 12.05 -12.00
N MET A 216 13.33 11.15 -11.24
CA MET A 216 11.90 10.86 -11.37
C MET A 216 11.04 12.09 -11.09
N GLN A 217 11.43 12.93 -10.13
CA GLN A 217 10.73 14.20 -9.83
C GLN A 217 10.71 15.19 -11.01
N LYS A 218 11.62 15.03 -11.99
CA LYS A 218 11.71 15.91 -13.16
C LYS A 218 10.97 15.38 -14.38
N ILE A 219 10.41 14.17 -14.30
CA ILE A 219 9.64 13.55 -15.38
C ILE A 219 8.39 14.40 -15.66
N LYS A 220 8.14 14.70 -16.94
CA LYS A 220 6.95 15.44 -17.35
C LYS A 220 5.71 14.56 -17.22
N GLU A 221 4.56 15.15 -16.93
CA GLU A 221 3.29 14.42 -16.74
C GLU A 221 2.96 13.48 -17.91
N LYS A 222 3.14 13.92 -19.16
CA LYS A 222 2.93 13.07 -20.35
C LYS A 222 3.84 11.84 -20.37
N GLU A 223 5.11 12.01 -19.99
CA GLU A 223 6.06 10.89 -19.93
C GLU A 223 5.72 9.96 -18.76
N ARG A 224 5.40 10.52 -17.59
CA ARG A 224 4.93 9.77 -16.41
C ARG A 224 3.75 8.87 -16.78
N PHE A 225 2.72 9.43 -17.40
CA PHE A 225 1.54 8.67 -17.83
C PHE A 225 1.91 7.56 -18.82
N GLY A 226 2.78 7.86 -19.80
CA GLY A 226 3.24 6.87 -20.77
C GLY A 226 3.98 5.69 -20.12
N ARG A 227 4.85 5.97 -19.14
CA ARG A 227 5.59 4.94 -18.39
C ARG A 227 4.68 4.15 -17.45
N SER A 228 3.77 4.82 -16.74
CA SER A 228 2.70 4.17 -15.95
C SER A 228 1.96 3.13 -16.78
N TRP A 229 1.51 3.53 -17.97
CA TRP A 229 0.75 2.66 -18.86
C TRP A 229 1.57 1.45 -19.34
N GLN A 230 2.87 1.61 -19.54
CA GLN A 230 3.79 0.52 -19.90
C GLN A 230 4.01 -0.46 -18.74
N LEU A 231 3.86 -0.01 -17.49
CA LEU A 231 4.15 -0.77 -16.29
C LEU A 231 2.90 -1.28 -15.56
N LYS A 232 1.70 -1.08 -16.13
CA LYS A 232 0.42 -1.46 -15.49
C LYS A 232 0.28 -2.95 -15.16
N ASP A 233 1.01 -3.80 -15.88
CA ASP A 233 0.98 -5.26 -15.73
C ASP A 233 2.22 -5.79 -14.98
N VAL A 234 2.97 -4.90 -14.31
CA VAL A 234 4.14 -5.27 -13.49
C VAL A 234 3.67 -5.83 -12.16
N ASP A 235 3.95 -7.11 -11.93
CA ASP A 235 3.66 -7.84 -10.69
C ASP A 235 4.95 -8.18 -9.91
N GLU A 236 4.82 -9.03 -8.89
CA GLU A 236 5.93 -9.40 -8.01
C GLU A 236 7.03 -10.24 -8.67
N THR A 237 6.74 -10.85 -9.84
CA THR A 237 7.69 -11.68 -10.60
C THR A 237 8.69 -10.86 -11.40
N TYR A 238 8.41 -9.57 -11.61
CA TYR A 238 9.29 -8.66 -12.35
C TYR A 238 10.48 -8.19 -11.53
N ASP A 239 11.52 -7.71 -12.22
CA ASP A 239 12.68 -7.11 -11.57
C ASP A 239 12.26 -5.93 -10.69
N ILE A 240 12.95 -5.80 -9.55
CA ILE A 240 12.68 -4.77 -8.56
C ILE A 240 12.80 -3.36 -9.13
N GLY A 241 13.63 -3.13 -10.15
CA GLY A 241 13.70 -1.84 -10.84
C GLY A 241 12.37 -1.44 -11.47
N ALA A 242 11.72 -2.38 -12.17
CA ALA A 242 10.41 -2.15 -12.78
C ALA A 242 9.31 -1.97 -11.73
N ARG A 243 9.31 -2.79 -10.68
CA ARG A 243 8.35 -2.70 -9.57
C ARG A 243 8.46 -1.38 -8.80
N LEU A 244 9.69 -0.97 -8.50
CA LEU A 244 9.97 0.30 -7.84
C LEU A 244 9.56 1.47 -8.73
N GLU A 245 9.85 1.41 -10.03
CA GLU A 245 9.43 2.45 -10.97
C GLU A 245 7.90 2.55 -11.04
N ALA A 246 7.20 1.44 -11.22
CA ALA A 246 5.74 1.40 -11.26
C ALA A 246 5.15 2.03 -9.99
N PHE A 247 5.66 1.63 -8.83
CA PHE A 247 5.23 2.18 -7.54
C PHE A 247 5.50 3.70 -7.43
N LEU A 248 6.69 4.17 -7.82
CA LEU A 248 7.06 5.58 -7.71
C LEU A 248 6.35 6.47 -8.74
N LEU A 249 5.86 5.92 -9.87
CA LEU A 249 5.08 6.67 -10.86
C LEU A 249 3.60 6.81 -10.47
N GLU A 250 3.07 5.94 -9.64
CA GLU A 250 1.66 5.96 -9.20
C GLU A 250 1.51 6.29 -7.71
N PRO A 251 1.37 5.31 -6.78
CA PRO A 251 1.06 5.60 -5.38
C PRO A 251 2.19 6.36 -4.68
N GLY A 252 3.45 6.09 -5.05
CA GLY A 252 4.63 6.72 -4.47
C GLY A 252 4.94 8.12 -4.99
N TRP A 253 4.24 8.62 -6.01
CA TRP A 253 4.59 9.88 -6.69
C TRP A 253 4.53 11.09 -5.75
N ILE A 254 3.49 11.16 -4.92
CA ILE A 254 3.29 12.28 -3.97
C ILE A 254 4.38 12.28 -2.90
N GLU A 255 4.94 11.11 -2.58
CA GLU A 255 5.90 10.89 -1.52
C GLU A 255 7.35 10.74 -2.02
N LEU A 256 7.66 11.09 -3.28
CA LEU A 256 9.00 10.87 -3.87
C LEU A 256 10.15 11.43 -3.01
N SER A 257 9.96 12.59 -2.39
CA SER A 257 10.98 13.18 -1.50
C SER A 257 11.17 12.36 -0.22
N ALA A 258 10.09 11.79 0.34
CA ALA A 258 10.16 10.89 1.47
C ALA A 258 10.86 9.58 1.09
N TRP A 259 10.61 9.04 -0.11
CA TRP A 259 11.33 7.88 -0.62
C TRP A 259 12.83 8.11 -0.74
N GLY A 260 13.26 9.28 -1.20
CA GLY A 260 14.67 9.68 -1.20
C GLY A 260 15.29 9.57 0.20
N LYS A 261 14.62 10.11 1.22
CA LYS A 261 15.05 10.01 2.63
C LYS A 261 15.02 8.58 3.17
N CYS A 262 14.08 7.74 2.74
CA CYS A 262 14.05 6.33 3.10
C CYS A 262 15.27 5.58 2.56
N VAL A 263 15.69 5.87 1.32
CA VAL A 263 16.93 5.32 0.73
C VAL A 263 18.17 5.89 1.45
N GLU A 264 18.15 7.21 1.72
CA GLU A 264 18.94 7.95 2.72
C GLU A 264 19.30 7.10 3.93
N TYR A 265 18.25 6.80 4.67
CA TYR A 265 18.26 6.06 5.90
C TYR A 265 18.74 4.63 5.69
N ALA A 266 18.24 3.91 4.69
CA ALA A 266 18.66 2.55 4.38
C ALA A 266 20.17 2.43 4.11
N LEU A 267 20.77 3.42 3.43
CA LEU A 267 22.22 3.48 3.19
C LEU A 267 23.03 3.76 4.46
N SER A 268 22.44 4.40 5.47
CA SER A 268 23.08 4.66 6.76
C SER A 268 23.09 3.45 7.70
N LEU A 269 22.27 2.44 7.43
CA LEU A 269 22.17 1.23 8.24
C LEU A 269 23.24 0.21 7.85
N GLU A 270 23.69 -0.55 8.86
CA GLU A 270 24.46 -1.78 8.61
C GLU A 270 23.59 -2.77 7.82
N GLU A 271 24.20 -3.47 6.86
CA GLU A 271 23.50 -4.39 5.95
C GLU A 271 22.67 -5.44 6.69
N LYS A 272 23.19 -6.02 7.77
CA LYS A 272 22.46 -7.00 8.58
C LYS A 272 21.19 -6.41 9.21
N VAL A 273 21.27 -5.20 9.76
CA VAL A 273 20.13 -4.49 10.35
C VAL A 273 19.11 -4.15 9.26
N ARG A 274 19.60 -3.66 8.12
CA ARG A 274 18.77 -3.33 6.96
C ARG A 274 17.99 -4.53 6.46
N MET A 275 18.64 -5.68 6.27
CA MET A 275 17.96 -6.92 5.85
C MET A 275 16.93 -7.39 6.87
N GLY A 276 17.24 -7.36 8.16
CA GLY A 276 16.27 -7.70 9.21
C GLY A 276 15.03 -6.78 9.20
N MET A 277 15.22 -5.49 8.94
CA MET A 277 14.08 -4.57 8.72
C MET A 277 13.31 -4.93 7.45
N GLY A 278 14.01 -5.32 6.38
CA GLY A 278 13.41 -5.81 5.14
C GLY A 278 12.47 -7.00 5.36
N GLU A 279 12.89 -7.98 6.18
CA GLU A 279 12.05 -9.12 6.57
C GLU A 279 10.80 -8.69 7.33
N VAL A 280 10.93 -7.76 8.28
CA VAL A 280 9.79 -7.22 9.05
C VAL A 280 8.78 -6.54 8.13
N TYR A 281 9.24 -5.66 7.22
CA TYR A 281 8.34 -5.00 6.27
C TYR A 281 7.73 -5.98 5.26
N GLY A 282 8.46 -7.01 4.85
CA GLY A 282 7.92 -8.07 3.99
C GLY A 282 6.80 -8.84 4.70
N ALA A 283 6.99 -9.15 5.98
CA ALA A 283 5.96 -9.79 6.80
C ALA A 283 4.72 -8.90 7.01
N VAL A 284 4.88 -7.57 7.06
CA VAL A 284 3.76 -6.62 7.09
C VAL A 284 2.96 -6.68 5.78
N GLY A 285 3.64 -6.62 4.63
CA GLY A 285 2.99 -6.70 3.33
C GLY A 285 2.22 -8.01 3.15
N GLU A 286 2.84 -9.13 3.53
CA GLU A 286 2.21 -10.44 3.49
C GLU A 286 1.01 -10.58 4.44
N PHE A 287 1.11 -10.02 5.64
CA PHE A 287 -0.03 -9.97 6.57
C PHE A 287 -1.21 -9.20 5.98
N LEU A 288 -0.98 -8.01 5.40
CA LEU A 288 -2.05 -7.22 4.78
C LEU A 288 -2.67 -7.94 3.60
N ARG A 289 -1.86 -8.56 2.73
CA ARG A 289 -2.35 -9.34 1.59
C ARG A 289 -3.28 -10.45 2.05
N ARG A 290 -2.84 -11.25 3.03
CA ARG A 290 -3.67 -12.31 3.63
C ARG A 290 -4.94 -11.75 4.28
N ALA A 291 -4.86 -10.61 4.95
CA ALA A 291 -6.01 -10.02 5.62
C ALA A 291 -7.10 -9.57 4.63
N VAL A 292 -6.72 -9.15 3.42
CA VAL A 292 -7.65 -8.76 2.35
C VAL A 292 -8.30 -9.97 1.66
N GLU A 293 -7.62 -11.12 1.66
CA GLU A 293 -8.10 -12.36 1.03
C GLU A 293 -9.15 -13.11 1.88
N GLU A 294 -9.37 -12.71 3.13
CA GLU A 294 -10.40 -13.27 4.04
C GLU A 294 -11.82 -12.73 3.79
#